data_AF-A0A1H6JPW2-F1
#
_entry.id   AF-A0A1H6JPW2-F1
#
_cell.length_a   1.000
_cell.length_b   1.000
_cell.length_c   1.000
_cell.angle_alpha   90.00
_cell.angle_beta   90.00
_cell.angle_gamma   90.00
#
_symmetry.space_group_name_H-M   'P 1'
#
loop_
_entity.id
_entity.type
_entity.pdbx_description
1 polymer ?
#
loop_
_entity_poly.entity_id
_entity_poly.type
_entity_poly.pdbx_seq_one_letter_code
_entity_poly.pdbx_strand_id
1 'polypeptide(L)'
;MYAIFPILFFVTFFGLIFLIRNENHKKVKNTINKILHSQLKLNKIVNSVKCRVFTSGARNPNYRFRLADLYFFENSFLIVGFIKLGNFKFYKSALLLSNNIELKQNNPDIKITTLRNINLHSFNKDVFIEFGHSKFNDTNVEIRLKNLTEEYKNLIKFN
;
A
#
# COMPACT_ATOMS: atom_id res chain seq x y z
N MET A 1 -43.08 17.59 1.25
CA MET A 1 -42.32 17.22 2.47
C MET A 1 -41.63 15.85 2.39
N TYR A 2 -41.91 15.00 1.37
CA TYR A 2 -41.38 13.63 1.26
C TYR A 2 -39.96 13.49 0.65
N ALA A 3 -39.43 14.53 -0.01
CA ALA A 3 -38.09 14.49 -0.62
C ALA A 3 -36.94 14.74 0.38
N ILE A 4 -37.23 15.27 1.58
CA ILE A 4 -36.21 15.61 2.57
C ILE A 4 -35.58 14.35 3.18
N PHE A 5 -36.38 13.31 3.44
CA PHE A 5 -35.89 12.07 4.06
C PHE A 5 -34.90 11.30 3.16
N PRO A 6 -35.16 11.09 1.85
CA PRO A 6 -34.16 10.50 0.95
C PRO A 6 -32.87 11.32 0.88
N ILE A 7 -32.97 12.66 0.79
CA ILE A 7 -31.81 13.54 0.73
C ILE A 7 -30.97 13.42 2.00
N LEU A 8 -31.61 13.47 3.18
CA LEU A 8 -30.93 13.33 4.47
C LEU A 8 -30.26 11.96 4.61
N PHE A 9 -30.93 10.89 4.16
CA PHE A 9 -30.35 9.54 4.14
C PHE A 9 -29.10 9.48 3.26
N PHE A 10 -29.14 10.01 2.04
CA PHE A 10 -27.97 10.03 1.17
C PHE A 10 -26.81 10.84 1.77
N VAL A 11 -27.08 12.02 2.32
CA VAL A 11 -26.05 12.87 2.94
C VAL A 11 -25.40 12.16 4.13
N THR A 12 -26.19 11.55 5.01
CA THR A 12 -25.66 10.83 6.18
C THR A 12 -24.89 9.57 5.76
N PHE A 13 -25.40 8.79 4.81
CA PHE A 13 -24.74 7.59 4.30
C PHE A 13 -23.38 7.90 3.65
N PHE A 14 -23.32 8.86 2.73
CA PHE A 14 -22.06 9.27 2.11
C PHE A 14 -21.11 9.94 3.11
N GLY A 15 -21.64 10.71 4.05
CA GLY A 15 -20.87 11.28 5.16
C GLY A 15 -20.17 10.20 5.99
N LEU A 16 -20.89 9.13 6.35
CA LEU A 16 -20.34 8.02 7.14
C LEU A 16 -19.26 7.25 6.36
N ILE A 17 -19.48 6.98 5.07
CA ILE A 17 -18.45 6.37 4.20
C ILE A 17 -17.20 7.25 4.13
N PHE A 18 -17.38 8.56 4.00
CA PHE A 18 -16.27 9.51 3.94
C PHE A 18 -15.48 9.54 5.26
N LEU A 19 -16.17 9.55 6.41
CA LEU A 19 -15.54 9.52 7.73
C LEU A 19 -14.69 8.26 7.91
N ILE A 20 -15.23 7.07 7.64
CA ILE A 20 -14.49 5.80 7.73
C ILE A 20 -13.25 5.82 6.84
N ARG A 21 -13.37 6.31 5.60
CA ARG A 21 -12.23 6.43 4.68
C ARG A 21 -11.19 7.43 5.18
N ASN A 22 -11.61 8.56 5.74
CA ASN A 22 -10.73 9.58 6.27
C ASN A 22 -9.96 9.08 7.50
N GLU A 23 -10.61 8.34 8.40
CA GLU A 23 -9.93 7.72 9.53
C GLU A 23 -8.88 6.70 9.08
N ASN A 24 -9.21 5.84 8.12
CA ASN A 24 -8.23 4.91 7.56
C ASN A 24 -7.06 5.65 6.89
N HIS A 25 -7.36 6.71 6.13
CA HIS A 25 -6.35 7.56 5.53
C HIS A 25 -5.40 8.16 6.57
N LYS A 26 -5.94 8.72 7.66
CA LYS A 26 -5.14 9.27 8.78
C LYS A 26 -4.25 8.19 9.42
N LYS A 27 -4.81 7.00 9.69
CA LYS A 27 -4.06 5.87 10.24
C LYS A 27 -2.87 5.48 9.35
N VAL A 28 -3.12 5.30 8.05
CA VAL A 28 -2.07 4.94 7.08
C VAL A 28 -1.06 6.06 6.95
N LYS A 29 -1.49 7.33 6.92
CA LYS A 29 -0.59 8.49 6.89
C LYS A 29 0.34 8.52 8.11
N ASN A 30 -0.19 8.23 9.30
CA ASN A 30 0.64 8.13 10.50
C ASN A 30 1.66 7.00 10.39
N THR A 31 1.29 5.84 9.83
CA THR A 31 2.25 4.75 9.57
C THR A 31 3.34 5.17 8.58
N ILE A 32 2.99 5.86 7.50
CA ILE A 32 3.98 6.38 6.54
C ILE A 32 4.92 7.35 7.25
N ASN A 33 4.40 8.29 8.02
CA ASN A 33 5.22 9.26 8.77
C ASN A 33 6.16 8.54 9.75
N LYS A 34 5.69 7.52 10.48
CA LYS A 34 6.55 6.71 11.35
C LYS A 34 7.70 6.06 10.58
N ILE A 35 7.43 5.49 9.40
CA ILE A 35 8.46 4.89 8.55
C ILE A 35 9.44 5.95 8.05
N LEU A 36 8.96 7.11 7.62
CA LEU A 36 9.82 8.20 7.12
C LEU A 36 10.68 8.83 8.22
N HIS A 37 10.22 8.82 9.48
CA HIS A 37 10.99 9.29 10.63
C HIS A 37 11.85 8.21 11.28
N SER A 38 11.76 6.96 10.83
CA SER A 38 12.71 5.93 11.25
C SER A 38 14.10 6.22 10.65
N GLN A 39 15.14 5.58 11.18
CA GLN A 39 16.53 5.77 10.72
C GLN A 39 16.81 5.18 9.31
N LEU A 40 15.78 5.00 8.50
CA LEU A 40 15.90 4.48 7.14
C LEU A 40 16.33 5.59 6.18
N LYS A 41 17.44 5.34 5.49
CA LYS A 41 17.92 6.22 4.43
C LYS A 41 17.02 6.12 3.20
N LEU A 42 16.26 7.17 2.94
CA LEU A 42 15.40 7.30 1.77
C LEU A 42 16.24 7.72 0.55
N ASN A 43 16.15 6.94 -0.52
CA ASN A 43 16.85 7.19 -1.78
C ASN A 43 15.98 7.97 -2.76
N LYS A 44 14.74 7.52 -2.99
CA LYS A 44 13.86 8.10 -4.02
C LYS A 44 12.38 7.88 -3.70
N ILE A 45 11.53 8.77 -4.20
CA ILE A 45 10.06 8.63 -4.16
C ILE A 45 9.54 8.68 -5.60
N VAL A 46 8.64 7.75 -5.94
CA VAL A 46 7.92 7.74 -7.22
C VAL A 46 6.42 7.75 -6.93
N ASN A 47 5.75 8.80 -7.38
CA ASN A 47 4.35 9.03 -7.07
C ASN A 47 3.42 8.41 -8.13
N SER A 48 2.26 7.94 -7.69
CA SER A 48 1.14 7.53 -8.57
C SER A 48 1.48 6.46 -9.62
N VAL A 49 2.29 5.48 -9.25
CA VAL A 49 2.57 4.31 -10.08
C VAL A 49 1.32 3.46 -10.21
N LYS A 50 0.98 3.07 -11.45
CA LYS A 50 -0.13 2.15 -11.70
C LYS A 50 0.21 0.77 -11.19
N CYS A 51 -0.75 0.13 -10.51
CA CYS A 51 -0.58 -1.23 -10.05
C CYS A 51 -1.85 -2.06 -10.26
N ARG A 52 -1.68 -3.38 -10.31
CA ARG A 52 -2.77 -4.35 -10.22
C ARG A 52 -2.52 -5.19 -8.98
N VAL A 53 -3.50 -5.23 -8.08
CA VAL A 53 -3.44 -6.08 -6.89
C VAL A 53 -4.48 -7.18 -7.02
N PHE A 54 -4.05 -8.42 -6.79
CA PHE A 54 -4.90 -9.59 -6.69
C PHE A 54 -4.81 -10.14 -5.26
N THR A 55 -5.94 -10.56 -4.70
CA THR A 55 -5.98 -11.16 -3.36
C THR A 55 -6.82 -12.43 -3.35
N SER A 56 -6.32 -13.45 -2.64
CA SER A 56 -7.03 -14.71 -2.40
C SER A 56 -7.07 -15.04 -0.90
N GLY A 57 -7.90 -16.02 -0.49
CA GLY A 57 -8.15 -16.34 0.92
C GLY A 57 -9.23 -15.46 1.55
N ALA A 58 -9.01 -14.95 2.77
CA ALA A 58 -9.97 -14.10 3.50
C ALA A 58 -10.22 -12.72 2.83
N ARG A 59 -9.38 -12.34 1.86
CA ARG A 59 -9.48 -11.11 1.04
C ARG A 59 -9.58 -9.82 1.87
N ASN A 60 -8.44 -9.25 2.26
CA ASN A 60 -8.40 -7.95 2.92
C ASN A 60 -8.70 -6.76 1.96
N PRO A 61 -9.72 -5.92 2.22
CA PRO A 61 -10.08 -4.78 1.36
C PRO A 61 -9.04 -3.66 1.34
N ASN A 62 -8.12 -3.61 2.30
CA ASN A 62 -7.07 -2.60 2.38
C ASN A 62 -6.05 -2.74 1.25
N TYR A 63 -5.86 -3.96 0.73
CA TYR A 63 -4.98 -4.21 -0.42
C TYR A 63 -5.65 -3.95 -1.77
N ARG A 64 -6.91 -3.51 -1.81
CA ARG A 64 -7.60 -3.16 -3.06
C ARG A 64 -7.27 -1.73 -3.46
N PHE A 65 -6.19 -1.54 -4.21
CA PHE A 65 -5.79 -0.26 -4.81
C PHE A 65 -5.26 -0.46 -6.23
N ARG A 66 -5.27 0.62 -7.02
CA ARG A 66 -4.82 0.63 -8.44
C ARG A 66 -3.67 1.62 -8.71
N LEU A 67 -3.36 2.43 -7.71
CA LEU A 67 -2.28 3.39 -7.73
C LEU A 67 -1.50 3.25 -6.42
N ALA A 68 -0.19 3.42 -6.50
CA ALA A 68 0.69 3.42 -5.35
C ALA A 68 1.76 4.49 -5.46
N ASP A 69 2.16 5.05 -4.33
CA ASP A 69 3.46 5.73 -4.23
C ASP A 69 4.49 4.73 -3.76
N LEU A 70 5.68 4.84 -4.31
CA LEU A 70 6.79 3.96 -4.05
C LEU A 70 7.90 4.77 -3.38
N TYR A 71 8.36 4.30 -2.23
CA TYR A 71 9.49 4.89 -1.53
C TYR A 71 10.59 3.85 -1.48
N PHE A 72 11.73 4.23 -2.03
CA PHE A 72 12.91 3.38 -2.15
C PHE A 72 13.87 3.76 -1.03
N PHE A 73 14.13 2.84 -0.11
CA PHE A 73 15.16 3.00 0.91
C PHE A 73 16.36 2.12 0.58
N GLU A 74 17.44 2.25 1.34
CA GLU A 74 18.67 1.47 1.12
C GLU A 74 18.45 -0.05 1.21
N ASN A 75 17.76 -0.52 2.26
CA ASN A 75 17.51 -1.95 2.52
C ASN A 75 16.01 -2.29 2.69
N SER A 76 15.13 -1.41 2.19
CA SER A 76 13.69 -1.64 2.26
C SER A 76 12.95 -0.90 1.16
N PHE A 77 11.72 -1.34 0.92
CA PHE A 77 10.87 -0.80 -0.13
C PHE A 77 9.45 -0.62 0.39
N LEU A 78 8.93 0.61 0.37
CA LEU A 78 7.59 0.92 0.86
C LEU A 78 6.65 1.18 -0.32
N ILE A 79 5.54 0.43 -0.32
CA ILE A 79 4.44 0.60 -1.26
C ILE A 79 3.25 1.20 -0.52
N VAL A 80 2.87 2.42 -0.91
CA VAL A 80 1.73 3.12 -0.35
C VAL A 80 0.58 3.09 -1.35
N GLY A 81 -0.34 2.15 -1.15
CA GLY A 81 -1.53 2.01 -1.98
C GLY A 81 -2.58 3.07 -1.68
N PHE A 82 -3.19 3.66 -2.72
CA PHE A 82 -4.21 4.70 -2.56
C PHE A 82 -5.32 4.64 -3.60
N ILE A 83 -6.42 5.34 -3.29
CA ILE A 83 -7.48 5.68 -4.23
C ILE A 83 -7.43 7.19 -4.48
N LYS A 84 -7.53 7.57 -5.74
CA LYS A 84 -7.67 8.97 -6.16
C LYS A 84 -9.15 9.27 -6.42
N LEU A 85 -9.67 10.35 -5.83
CA LEU A 85 -11.02 10.85 -6.08
C LEU A 85 -10.90 12.34 -6.44
N GLY A 86 -11.00 12.65 -7.74
CA GLY A 86 -10.66 13.98 -8.25
C GLY A 86 -9.20 14.34 -7.92
N ASN A 87 -8.99 15.44 -7.21
CA ASN A 87 -7.66 15.89 -6.77
C ASN A 87 -7.25 15.30 -5.41
N PHE A 88 -8.15 14.61 -4.71
CA PHE A 88 -7.89 14.07 -3.39
C PHE A 88 -7.29 12.67 -3.47
N LYS A 89 -6.37 12.40 -2.55
CA LYS A 89 -5.65 11.14 -2.43
C LYS A 89 -5.94 10.49 -1.08
N PHE A 90 -6.60 9.35 -1.12
CA PHE A 90 -6.95 8.57 0.07
C PHE A 90 -6.06 7.33 0.15
N TYR A 91 -5.02 7.41 1.00
CA TYR A 91 -4.20 6.28 1.36
C TYR A 91 -5.01 5.14 2.00
N LYS A 92 -4.75 3.92 1.53
CA LYS A 92 -5.45 2.70 1.98
C LYS A 92 -4.55 1.72 2.69
N SER A 93 -3.29 1.63 2.27
CA SER A 93 -2.32 0.69 2.84
C SER A 93 -0.91 1.26 2.73
N ALA A 94 -0.08 0.97 3.73
CA ALA A 94 1.35 1.16 3.69
C ALA A 94 1.99 -0.21 3.91
N LEU A 95 2.80 -0.66 2.95
CA LEU A 95 3.44 -1.96 2.93
C LEU A 95 4.95 -1.76 2.89
N LEU A 96 5.60 -1.86 4.05
CA LEU A 96 7.06 -1.85 4.12
C LEU A 96 7.58 -3.27 3.90
N LEU A 97 8.32 -3.46 2.82
CA LEU A 97 8.95 -4.71 2.43
C LEU A 97 10.43 -4.65 2.83
N SER A 98 10.87 -5.61 3.63
CA SER A 98 12.29 -5.75 4.01
C SER A 98 12.55 -7.17 4.49
N ASN A 99 13.77 -7.65 4.24
CA ASN A 99 14.29 -8.89 4.80
C ASN A 99 15.17 -8.64 6.04
N ASN A 100 15.46 -7.37 6.37
CA ASN A 100 16.35 -7.00 7.46
C ASN A 100 15.66 -7.21 8.83
N ILE A 101 16.19 -8.16 9.61
CA ILE A 101 15.66 -8.53 10.93
C ILE A 101 15.87 -7.41 11.96
N GLU A 102 17.00 -6.70 11.90
CA GLU A 102 17.29 -5.58 12.81
C GLU A 102 16.28 -4.45 12.65
N LEU A 103 15.87 -4.18 11.41
CA LEU A 103 14.83 -3.19 11.10
C LEU A 103 13.52 -3.52 11.84
N LYS A 104 13.19 -4.82 11.93
CA LYS A 104 12.02 -5.33 12.66
C LYS A 104 12.17 -5.21 14.17
N GLN A 105 13.36 -5.46 14.70
CA GLN A 105 13.65 -5.36 16.13
C GLN A 105 13.67 -3.91 16.61
N ASN A 106 14.28 -3.01 15.83
CA ASN A 106 14.43 -1.60 16.17
C ASN A 106 13.14 -0.79 15.95
N ASN A 107 12.18 -1.33 15.19
CA ASN A 107 10.91 -0.66 14.89
C ASN A 107 9.70 -1.61 15.10
N PRO A 108 9.44 -2.06 16.34
CA PRO A 108 8.39 -3.05 16.62
C PRO A 108 6.97 -2.55 16.25
N ASP A 109 6.76 -1.23 16.27
CA ASP A 109 5.51 -0.59 15.90
C ASP A 109 5.23 -0.56 14.38
N ILE A 110 6.25 -0.83 13.56
CA ILE A 110 6.14 -0.82 12.11
C ILE A 110 5.94 -2.25 11.62
N LYS A 111 4.78 -2.50 11.03
CA LYS A 111 4.50 -3.79 10.41
C LYS A 111 5.34 -3.96 9.14
N ILE A 112 6.42 -4.72 9.25
CA ILE A 112 7.21 -5.18 8.11
C ILE A 112 6.54 -6.40 7.49
N THR A 113 6.33 -6.33 6.19
CA THR A 113 5.74 -7.41 5.40
C THR A 113 6.86 -8.25 4.82
N THR A 114 6.92 -9.52 5.24
CA THR A 114 7.89 -10.50 4.73
C THR A 114 7.47 -10.92 3.32
N LEU A 115 8.39 -10.81 2.38
CA LEU A 115 8.19 -11.19 1.00
C LEU A 115 8.20 -12.70 0.85
N ARG A 116 7.28 -13.22 0.01
CA ARG A 116 7.32 -14.60 -0.44
C ARG A 116 8.05 -14.72 -1.77
N ASN A 117 7.73 -13.83 -2.70
CA ASN A 117 8.35 -13.81 -4.02
C ASN A 117 8.44 -12.38 -4.54
N ILE A 118 9.51 -12.07 -5.26
CA ILE A 118 9.63 -10.85 -6.04
C ILE A 118 10.27 -11.16 -7.39
N ASN A 119 9.68 -10.62 -8.46
CA ASN A 119 10.25 -10.66 -9.80
C ASN A 119 10.22 -9.25 -10.40
N LEU A 120 11.41 -8.65 -10.53
CA LEU A 120 11.58 -7.29 -11.06
C LEU A 120 11.34 -7.20 -12.58
N HIS A 121 11.44 -8.33 -13.30
CA HIS A 121 11.31 -8.43 -14.74
C HIS A 121 10.19 -9.40 -15.11
N SER A 122 9.02 -9.23 -14.49
CA SER A 122 7.85 -10.03 -14.81
C SER A 122 7.27 -9.68 -16.19
N PHE A 123 6.26 -10.44 -16.61
CA PHE A 123 5.55 -10.24 -17.88
C PHE A 123 5.09 -8.78 -18.05
N ASN A 124 5.21 -8.24 -19.27
CA ASN A 124 4.96 -6.83 -19.60
C ASN A 124 5.87 -5.81 -18.91
N LYS A 125 7.08 -6.20 -18.47
CA LYS A 125 8.04 -5.33 -17.76
C LYS A 125 7.53 -4.87 -16.38
N ASP A 126 6.50 -5.52 -15.85
CA ASP A 126 5.95 -5.26 -14.53
C ASP A 126 6.90 -5.79 -13.43
N VAL A 127 6.88 -5.15 -12.26
CA VAL A 127 7.46 -5.73 -11.04
C VAL A 127 6.36 -6.50 -10.31
N PHE A 128 6.56 -7.80 -10.16
CA PHE A 128 5.65 -8.69 -9.44
C PHE A 128 6.15 -8.91 -8.01
N ILE A 129 5.25 -8.79 -7.04
CA ILE A 129 5.51 -8.92 -5.61
C ILE A 129 4.42 -9.80 -5.01
N GLU A 130 4.79 -10.82 -4.26
CA GLU A 130 3.87 -11.73 -3.58
C GLU A 130 4.21 -11.83 -2.09
N PHE A 131 3.18 -11.79 -1.23
CA PHE A 131 3.31 -12.00 0.20
C PHE A 131 2.03 -12.58 0.83
N GLY A 132 2.17 -13.14 2.03
CA GLY A 132 1.09 -13.82 2.76
C GLY A 132 0.86 -15.26 2.31
N HIS A 133 -0.21 -15.88 2.82
CA HIS A 133 -0.63 -17.22 2.42
C HIS A 133 -2.12 -17.29 2.10
N SER A 134 -2.48 -18.16 1.16
CA SER A 134 -3.88 -18.44 0.84
C SER A 134 -4.45 -19.49 1.81
N LYS A 135 -4.63 -19.12 3.08
CA LYS A 135 -5.29 -19.95 4.12
C LYS A 135 -6.64 -19.34 4.50
N PHE A 136 -7.50 -20.09 5.19
CA PHE A 136 -8.84 -19.62 5.58
C PHE A 136 -8.83 -18.30 6.37
N ASN A 137 -7.83 -18.11 7.25
CA ASN A 137 -7.66 -16.90 8.08
C ASN A 137 -6.59 -15.94 7.54
N ASP A 138 -6.00 -16.21 6.37
CA ASP A 138 -4.90 -15.41 5.82
C ASP A 138 -5.24 -14.92 4.41
N THR A 139 -4.53 -13.89 3.96
CA THR A 139 -4.72 -13.31 2.62
C THR A 139 -3.40 -13.40 1.86
N ASN A 140 -3.40 -14.13 0.74
CA ASN A 140 -2.34 -14.01 -0.24
C ASN A 140 -2.55 -12.72 -1.03
N VAL A 141 -1.48 -11.96 -1.24
CA VAL A 141 -1.51 -10.70 -1.97
C VAL A 141 -0.45 -10.72 -3.05
N GLU A 142 -0.90 -10.50 -4.29
CA GLU A 142 -0.05 -10.31 -5.44
C GLU A 142 -0.17 -8.87 -5.93
N ILE A 143 0.95 -8.16 -6.00
CA ILE A 143 1.03 -6.79 -6.52
C ILE A 143 1.86 -6.80 -7.79
N ARG A 144 1.31 -6.24 -8.86
CA ARG A 144 2.04 -5.94 -10.11
C ARG A 144 2.16 -4.44 -10.26
N LEU A 145 3.37 -3.91 -10.11
CA LEU A 145 3.69 -2.50 -10.36
C LEU A 145 4.03 -2.33 -11.85
N LYS A 146 3.34 -1.42 -12.52
CA LYS A 146 3.39 -1.30 -13.97
C LYS A 146 4.38 -0.24 -14.43
N ASN A 147 5.07 -0.53 -15.54
CA ASN A 147 5.92 0.43 -16.26
C ASN A 147 6.99 1.11 -15.38
N LEU A 148 7.60 0.39 -14.45
CA LEU A 148 8.78 0.89 -13.74
C LEU A 148 9.98 0.87 -14.69
N THR A 149 10.75 1.97 -14.71
CA THR A 149 12.02 2.03 -15.44
C THR A 149 13.05 1.12 -14.78
N GLU A 150 14.06 0.70 -15.54
CA GLU A 150 15.17 -0.11 -15.01
C GLU A 150 15.93 0.59 -13.89
N GLU A 151 16.06 1.92 -13.95
CA GLU A 151 16.59 2.74 -12.86
C GLU A 151 15.84 2.50 -11.54
N TYR A 152 14.51 2.51 -11.57
CA TYR A 152 13.71 2.29 -10.36
C TYR A 152 13.75 0.85 -9.87
N LYS A 153 13.78 -0.12 -10.80
CA LYS A 153 13.89 -1.54 -10.43
C LYS A 153 15.19 -1.83 -9.69
N ASN A 154 16.30 -1.22 -10.14
CA ASN A 154 17.61 -1.38 -9.51
C ASN A 154 17.70 -0.77 -8.10
N LEU A 155 16.76 0.11 -7.72
CA LEU A 155 16.65 0.64 -6.36
C LEU A 155 15.91 -0.29 -5.40
N ILE A 156 15.22 -1.33 -5.90
CA ILE A 156 14.53 -2.30 -5.05
C ILE A 156 15.56 -3.34 -4.56
N LYS A 157 16.11 -3.11 -3.37
CA LYS A 157 17.10 -3.98 -2.74
C LYS A 157 16.65 -4.42 -1.34
N PHE A 158 16.96 -5.67 -1.00
CA PHE A 158 16.65 -6.29 0.29
C PHE A 158 17.90 -7.03 0.78
N ASN A 159 18.99 -6.29 1.00
CA ASN A 159 20.20 -6.83 1.60
C ASN A 159 19.99 -7.10 3.10
#